data_AF-T1CV39-F1
#
_entry.id   AF-T1CV39-F1
#
_cell.length_a   1.000
_cell.length_b   1.000
_cell.length_c   1.000
_cell.angle_alpha   90.00
_cell.angle_beta   90.00
_cell.angle_gamma   90.00
#
_symmetry.space_group_name_H-M   'P 1'
#
loop_
_entity.id
_entity.type
_entity.pdbx_description
1 polymer ?
#
loop_
_entity_poly.entity_id
_entity_poly.type
_entity_poly.pdbx_seq_one_letter_code
_entity_poly.pdbx_strand_id
1 'polypeptide(L)'
;MVAEVAGAFAQVLGTPGPAVVGTDGRTSSPAFGRVAAGALSASGVEVLELGVLPTPAFQYSVPRLGARYALVVTASHNPPEFNGIKGIAGDGLEIPPEAERAIERAV
;
A
#
# COMPACT_ATOMS: atom_id res chain seq x y z
N MET A 1 10.70 9.98 0.03
CA MET A 1 9.23 10.02 -0.19
C MET A 1 8.55 8.65 -0.17
N VAL A 2 8.62 7.78 -1.19
CA VAL A 2 7.86 6.48 -1.17
C VAL A 2 8.23 5.59 0.02
N ALA A 3 9.52 5.46 0.33
CA ALA A 3 9.98 4.68 1.48
C ALA A 3 9.51 5.28 2.82
N GLU A 4 9.51 6.60 2.95
CA GLU A 4 9.03 7.31 4.16
C GLU A 4 7.53 7.08 4.36
N VAL A 5 6.72 7.24 3.30
CA VAL A 5 5.27 6.96 3.35
C VAL A 5 5.01 5.50 3.74
N ALA A 6 5.70 4.54 3.11
CA ALA A 6 5.56 3.13 3.48
C ALA A 6 5.97 2.87 4.94
N GLY A 7 7.05 3.49 5.42
CA GLY A 7 7.47 3.44 6.82
C GLY A 7 6.40 3.99 7.78
N ALA A 8 5.77 5.12 7.44
CA ALA A 8 4.68 5.70 8.21
C ALA A 8 3.45 4.78 8.28
N PHE A 9 3.11 4.10 7.18
CA PHE A 9 2.09 3.05 7.19
C PHE A 9 2.43 1.92 8.15
N ALA A 10 3.67 1.42 8.15
CA ALA A 10 4.11 0.38 9.08
C ALA A 10 4.02 0.84 10.54
N GLN A 11 4.44 2.08 10.84
CA GLN A 11 4.38 2.65 12.17
C GLN A 11 2.95 2.82 12.69
N VAL A 12 2.02 3.29 11.84
CA VAL A 12 0.66 3.67 12.25
C VAL A 12 -0.29 2.48 12.22
N LEU A 13 -0.20 1.60 11.22
CA LEU A 13 -1.19 0.55 10.96
C LEU A 13 -0.74 -0.85 11.35
N GLY A 14 0.48 -1.01 11.87
CA GLY A 14 1.15 -2.29 12.16
C GLY A 14 0.37 -3.34 12.98
N THR A 15 1.08 -4.43 13.28
CA THR A 15 0.62 -5.77 13.70
C THR A 15 -0.65 -5.86 14.58
N PRO A 16 -1.47 -6.93 14.44
CA PRO A 16 -1.15 -8.20 13.76
C PRO A 16 -1.57 -8.28 12.27
N GLY A 17 -0.79 -9.03 11.47
CA GLY A 17 -1.08 -9.41 10.07
C GLY A 17 -0.08 -8.86 9.03
N PRO A 18 0.03 -9.52 7.85
CA PRO A 18 0.90 -9.04 6.76
C PRO A 18 0.33 -7.79 6.08
N ALA A 19 1.16 -7.08 5.34
CA ALA A 19 0.75 -6.03 4.42
C ALA A 19 0.79 -6.55 2.97
N VAL A 20 -0.18 -6.15 2.16
CA VAL A 20 -0.15 -6.42 0.71
C VAL A 20 0.51 -5.25 -0.02
N VAL A 21 1.35 -5.55 -1.01
CA VAL A 21 1.86 -4.55 -1.96
C VAL A 21 1.51 -4.98 -3.38
N GLY A 22 1.09 -4.02 -4.19
CA GLY A 22 0.92 -4.23 -5.61
C GLY A 22 0.77 -2.94 -6.38
N THR A 23 0.55 -3.08 -7.69
CA THR A 23 0.73 -1.99 -8.65
C THR A 23 -0.34 -2.03 -9.73
N ASP A 24 -0.54 -0.90 -10.43
CA ASP A 24 -1.17 -0.86 -11.75
C ASP A 24 -0.15 -1.02 -12.89
N GLY A 25 -0.60 -0.85 -14.13
CA GLY A 25 0.23 -0.99 -15.34
C GLY A 25 1.14 0.20 -15.68
N ARG A 26 1.30 1.22 -14.83
CA ARG A 26 2.18 2.36 -15.14
C ARG A 26 3.64 1.92 -15.14
N THR A 27 4.44 2.48 -16.06
CA THR A 27 5.86 2.13 -16.21
C THR A 27 6.71 2.46 -14.97
N SER A 28 6.29 3.47 -14.18
CA SER A 28 6.95 3.84 -12.92
C SER A 28 6.54 2.97 -11.73
N SER A 29 5.39 2.27 -11.79
CA SER A 29 4.83 1.53 -10.66
C SER A 29 5.72 0.37 -10.16
N PRO A 30 6.38 -0.45 -11.01
CA PRO A 30 7.24 -1.53 -10.53
C PRO A 30 8.40 -1.05 -9.64
N ALA A 31 8.97 0.12 -9.93
CA ALA A 31 10.05 0.68 -9.11
C ALA A 31 9.52 1.13 -7.74
N PHE A 32 8.39 1.85 -7.71
CA PHE A 32 7.79 2.31 -6.46
C PHE A 32 7.22 1.17 -5.62
N GLY A 33 6.64 0.13 -6.24
CA GLY A 33 6.18 -1.07 -5.54
C GLY A 33 7.31 -1.77 -4.79
N ARG A 34 8.48 -1.95 -5.43
CA ARG A 34 9.67 -2.51 -4.75
C ARG A 34 10.17 -1.65 -3.60
N VAL A 35 10.17 -0.33 -3.75
CA VAL A 35 10.57 0.59 -2.66
C VAL A 35 9.58 0.49 -1.49
N ALA A 36 8.28 0.44 -1.75
CA ALA A 36 7.26 0.28 -0.71
C ALA A 36 7.40 -1.07 0.02
N ALA A 37 7.51 -2.17 -0.73
CA ALA A 37 7.71 -3.51 -0.15
C ALA A 37 9.00 -3.61 0.69
N GLY A 38 10.10 -3.06 0.18
CA GLY A 38 11.37 -3.04 0.90
C GLY A 38 11.32 -2.22 2.19
N ALA A 39 10.68 -1.04 2.16
CA ALA A 39 10.51 -0.20 3.35
C ALA A 39 9.64 -0.87 4.42
N LEU A 40 8.52 -1.49 4.02
CA LEU A 40 7.67 -2.27 4.93
C LEU A 40 8.43 -3.45 5.55
N SER A 41 9.17 -4.19 4.73
CA SER A 41 9.99 -5.32 5.19
C SER A 41 11.08 -4.88 6.17
N ALA A 42 11.74 -3.75 5.90
CA ALA A 42 12.74 -3.17 6.77
C ALA A 42 12.16 -2.72 8.13
N SER A 43 10.88 -2.34 8.16
CA SER A 43 10.12 -2.06 9.39
C SER A 43 9.59 -3.31 10.10
N GLY A 44 9.95 -4.51 9.63
CA GLY A 44 9.54 -5.78 10.25
C GLY A 44 8.13 -6.24 9.89
N VAL A 45 7.50 -5.65 8.87
CA VAL A 45 6.19 -6.08 8.38
C VAL A 45 6.37 -7.21 7.37
N GLU A 46 5.63 -8.32 7.54
CA GLU A 46 5.54 -9.35 6.51
C GLU A 46 4.82 -8.79 5.27
N VAL A 47 5.41 -8.93 4.08
CA VAL A 47 4.86 -8.36 2.84
C VAL A 47 4.42 -9.45 1.88
N LEU A 48 3.18 -9.35 1.39
CA LEU A 48 2.61 -10.15 0.32
C LEU A 48 2.56 -9.32 -0.97
N GLU A 49 3.40 -9.65 -1.95
CA GLU A 49 3.40 -8.99 -3.25
C GLU A 49 2.46 -9.69 -4.24
N LEU A 50 1.37 -9.02 -4.65
CA LEU A 50 0.39 -9.59 -5.61
C LEU A 50 0.60 -9.11 -7.06
N GLY A 51 1.67 -8.35 -7.31
CA GLY A 51 2.03 -7.90 -8.65
C GLY A 51 1.12 -6.82 -9.22
N VAL A 52 0.76 -6.96 -10.50
CA VAL A 52 -0.08 -6.00 -11.24
C VAL A 52 -1.52 -6.46 -11.25
N LEU A 53 -2.42 -5.73 -10.59
CA LEU A 53 -3.84 -6.04 -10.50
C LEU A 53 -4.68 -4.76 -10.52
N PRO A 54 -5.97 -4.82 -10.89
CA PRO A 54 -6.87 -3.68 -10.69
C PRO A 54 -7.14 -3.45 -9.19
N THR A 55 -7.33 -2.20 -8.77
CA THR A 55 -7.70 -1.81 -7.39
C THR A 55 -8.75 -2.72 -6.72
N PRO A 56 -9.90 -3.03 -7.35
CA PRO A 56 -10.89 -3.91 -6.73
C PRO A 56 -10.40 -5.34 -6.44
N ALA A 57 -9.41 -5.85 -7.18
CA ALA A 57 -8.82 -7.16 -6.87
C ALA A 57 -7.99 -7.11 -5.58
N PHE A 58 -7.30 -6.00 -5.30
CA PHE A 58 -6.64 -5.79 -4.01
C PHE A 58 -7.67 -5.67 -2.88
N GLN A 59 -8.71 -4.86 -3.06
CA GLN A 59 -9.80 -4.70 -2.10
C GLN A 59 -10.46 -6.04 -1.75
N TYR A 60 -10.64 -6.91 -2.75
CA TYR A 60 -11.16 -8.25 -2.56
C TYR A 60 -10.20 -9.20 -1.83
N SER A 61 -8.89 -9.08 -2.11
CA SER A 61 -7.85 -10.00 -1.64
C SER A 61 -7.42 -9.71 -0.21
N VAL A 62 -7.32 -8.45 0.19
CA VAL A 62 -6.86 -8.03 1.53
C VAL A 62 -7.57 -8.79 2.67
N PRO A 63 -8.91 -8.75 2.79
CA PRO A 63 -9.60 -9.47 3.87
C PRO A 63 -9.46 -11.00 3.76
N ARG A 64 -9.28 -11.54 2.54
CA ARG A 64 -9.15 -13.00 2.31
C ARG A 64 -7.78 -13.55 2.64
N LEU A 65 -6.75 -12.72 2.49
CA LEU A 65 -5.38 -13.05 2.85
C LEU A 65 -5.11 -12.78 4.34
N GLY A 66 -6.10 -12.28 5.09
CA GLY A 66 -5.91 -11.85 6.48
C GLY A 66 -4.90 -10.70 6.59
N ALA A 67 -4.71 -9.92 5.51
CA ALA A 67 -3.78 -8.81 5.48
C ALA A 67 -4.33 -7.63 6.29
N ARG A 68 -3.45 -6.95 7.00
CA ARG A 68 -3.79 -5.80 7.84
C ARG A 68 -4.14 -4.57 7.01
N TYR A 69 -3.42 -4.37 5.91
CA TYR A 69 -3.67 -3.33 4.91
C TYR A 69 -3.01 -3.70 3.56
N ALA A 70 -3.30 -2.93 2.51
CA ALA A 70 -2.51 -2.92 1.29
C ALA A 70 -2.01 -1.52 0.92
N LEU A 71 -0.84 -1.47 0.29
CA LEU A 71 -0.36 -0.35 -0.49
C LEU A 71 -0.46 -0.67 -1.97
N VAL A 72 -1.32 0.06 -2.68
CA VAL A 72 -1.49 -0.07 -4.14
C VAL A 72 -0.86 1.13 -4.82
N VAL A 73 0.18 0.90 -5.61
CA VAL A 73 0.84 1.94 -6.39
C VAL A 73 0.03 2.22 -7.66
N THR A 74 -0.63 3.37 -7.69
CA THR A 74 -1.47 3.82 -8.80
C THR A 74 -1.79 5.30 -8.65
N ALA A 75 -2.05 5.98 -9.76
CA ALA A 75 -2.76 7.26 -9.77
C ALA A 75 -4.14 7.15 -10.48
N SER A 76 -4.71 5.94 -10.52
CA SER A 76 -6.04 5.68 -11.07
C SER A 76 -6.19 6.23 -12.51
N HIS A 77 -6.97 7.28 -12.70
CA HIS A 77 -7.28 7.89 -13.99
C HIS A 77 -6.33 9.05 -14.37
N ASN A 78 -5.40 9.44 -13.49
CA ASN A 78 -4.50 10.55 -13.75
C ASN A 78 -3.59 10.25 -14.96
N PRO A 79 -3.12 11.27 -15.67
CA PRO A 79 -2.17 11.12 -16.78
C PRO A 79 -0.93 10.26 -16.44
N PRO A 80 -0.26 9.65 -17.43
CA PRO A 80 0.81 8.66 -17.22
C PRO A 80 2.01 9.16 -16.39
N GLU A 81 2.29 10.46 -16.42
CA GLU A 81 3.36 11.11 -15.66
C GLU A 81 3.11 11.11 -14.14
N PHE A 82 1.86 10.91 -13.70
CA PHE A 82 1.51 10.83 -12.28
C PHE A 82 1.57 9.39 -11.76
N ASN A 83 1.89 9.25 -10.48
CA ASN A 83 1.73 8.02 -9.72
C ASN A 83 1.40 8.37 -8.26
N GLY A 84 1.03 7.37 -7.46
CA GLY A 84 0.62 7.56 -6.07
C GLY A 84 0.56 6.24 -5.31
N ILE A 85 0.20 6.34 -4.03
CA ILE A 85 -0.03 5.19 -3.16
C ILE A 85 -1.47 5.29 -2.65
N LYS A 86 -2.24 4.23 -2.84
CA LYS A 86 -3.56 4.06 -2.24
C LYS A 86 -3.46 3.07 -1.08
N GLY A 87 -3.95 3.47 0.09
CA GLY A 87 -4.10 2.60 1.26
C GLY A 87 -5.44 1.88 1.25
N ILE A 88 -5.43 0.55 1.43
CA ILE A 88 -6.63 -0.27 1.63
C ILE A 88 -6.56 -0.88 3.03
N ALA A 89 -7.62 -0.75 3.82
CA ALA A 89 -7.72 -1.33 5.16
C ALA A 89 -8.03 -2.83 5.12
N GLY A 90 -7.84 -3.51 6.26
CA GLY A 90 -8.01 -4.97 6.38
C GLY A 90 -9.42 -5.50 6.03
N ASP A 91 -10.43 -4.63 6.00
CA ASP A 91 -11.80 -4.96 5.56
C ASP A 91 -12.01 -4.85 4.03
N GLY A 92 -10.98 -4.42 3.29
CA GLY A 92 -11.00 -4.21 1.85
C GLY A 92 -11.49 -2.82 1.42
N LEU A 93 -11.85 -1.94 2.36
CA LEU A 93 -12.20 -0.54 2.07
C LEU A 93 -10.95 0.33 2.00
N GLU A 94 -11.10 1.58 1.55
CA GLU A 94 -10.01 2.56 1.69
C GLU A 94 -9.74 2.83 3.17
N ILE A 95 -8.49 3.17 3.51
CA ILE A 95 -8.16 3.53 4.88
C ILE A 95 -9.02 4.71 5.36
N PRO A 96 -9.48 4.70 6.62
CA PRO A 96 -10.32 5.77 7.12
C PRO A 96 -9.53 7.09 7.22
N PRO A 97 -10.18 8.26 7.10
CA PRO A 97 -9.51 9.56 7.13
C PRO A 97 -8.65 9.80 8.39
N GLU A 98 -9.03 9.22 9.52
CA GLU A 98 -8.27 9.31 10.78
C GLU A 98 -6.91 8.62 10.67
N ALA A 99 -6.87 7.47 9.99
CA ALA A 99 -5.64 6.73 9.72
C ALA A 99 -4.78 7.48 8.70
N GLU A 100 -5.37 8.00 7.62
CA GLU A 100 -4.65 8.81 6.63
C GLU A 100 -3.94 10.00 7.28
N ARG A 101 -4.66 10.79 8.10
CA ARG A 101 -4.06 11.91 8.85
C ARG A 101 -2.97 11.47 9.83
N ALA A 102 -3.08 10.28 10.41
CA ALA A 102 -2.05 9.75 11.31
C ALA A 102 -0.79 9.36 10.54
N ILE A 103 -0.95 8.79 9.34
CA ILE A 103 0.16 8.47 8.43
C ILE A 103 0.85 9.75 7.97
N GLU A 104 0.10 10.78 7.56
CA GLU A 104 0.66 12.07 7.14
C GLU A 104 1.52 12.73 8.23
N ARG A 105 1.14 12.59 9.51
CA ARG A 105 1.93 13.12 10.63
C ARG A 105 3.19 12.31 10.94
N ALA A 106 3.29 11.10 10.42
CA ALA A 106 4.40 10.17 10.65
C ALA A 106 5.39 10.13 9.46
N VAL A 107 5.13 10.90 8.39
CA VAL A 107 6.06 11.17 7.29
C VAL A 107 6.93 12.37 7.64
#